data_AF-A0A430UQX0-F1
#
_entry.id   AF-A0A430UQX0-F1
#
_cell.length_a   1.000
_cell.length_b   1.000
_cell.length_c   1.000
_cell.angle_alpha   90.00
_cell.angle_beta   90.00
_cell.angle_gamma   90.00
#
_symmetry.space_group_name_H-M   'P 1'
#
loop_
_entity.id
_entity.type
_entity.pdbx_description
1 polymer ?
#
loop_
_entity_poly.entity_id
_entity_poly.type
_entity_poly.pdbx_seq_one_letter_code
_entity_poly.pdbx_strand_id
1 'polypeptide(L)' 'MTLIGEENAGMGKKPEAQSKPPPERPMSLEEWARNAGLSVVALRAMQLRYRNDRATAEEWMQRYTRMMAETAREWRGGQW' A
#
# COMPACT_ATOMS: atom_id res chain seq x y z
N MET A 1 -28.13 40.35 47.96
CA MET A 1 -27.11 39.32 47.72
C MET A 1 -27.15 38.91 46.24
N THR A 2 -26.01 39.07 45.57
CA THR A 2 -25.48 38.33 44.40
C THR A 2 -26.15 38.48 43.02
N LEU A 3 -25.51 39.31 42.19
CA LEU A 3 -25.38 39.25 40.71
C LEU A 3 -24.28 38.25 40.30
N ILE A 4 -24.12 38.01 38.98
CA ILE A 4 -23.13 37.18 38.23
C ILE A 4 -23.73 35.81 37.86
N GLY A 5 -23.88 35.39 36.61
CA GLY A 5 -23.15 35.68 35.37
C GLY A 5 -22.57 34.36 34.85
N GLU A 6 -22.86 34.02 33.58
CA GLU A 6 -22.25 32.90 32.86
C GLU A 6 -20.72 32.89 33.01
N GLU A 7 -20.12 31.73 33.32
CA GLU A 7 -18.76 31.44 32.83
C GLU A 7 -18.51 29.93 32.70
N ASN A 8 -17.91 29.59 31.56
CA ASN A 8 -17.47 28.28 31.12
C ASN A 8 -16.45 27.67 32.10
N ALA A 9 -16.83 26.57 32.76
CA ALA A 9 -15.86 25.67 33.38
C ALA A 9 -15.29 24.73 32.31
N GLY A 10 -14.31 25.24 31.57
CA GLY A 10 -13.39 24.41 30.81
C GLY A 10 -12.57 23.53 31.76
N MET A 11 -12.76 22.21 31.66
CA MET A 11 -11.77 21.24 32.10
C MET A 11 -11.40 20.37 30.91
N GLY A 12 -10.43 20.85 30.15
CA GLY A 12 -9.77 20.07 29.12
C GLY A 12 -9.02 18.90 29.72
N LYS A 13 -9.21 17.71 29.15
CA LYS A 13 -8.13 16.73 29.01
C LYS A 13 -8.23 16.05 27.64
N LYS A 14 -7.39 16.60 26.75
CA LYS A 14 -6.74 15.98 25.59
C LYS A 14 -7.64 15.83 24.36
N PRO A 15 -7.33 16.51 23.24
CA PRO A 15 -7.80 16.01 21.96
C PRO A 15 -7.27 14.59 21.85
N GLU A 16 -8.18 13.65 21.58
CA GLU A 16 -7.82 12.35 21.05
C GLU A 16 -6.74 12.61 20.02
N ALA A 17 -5.51 12.18 20.36
CA ALA A 17 -4.45 12.10 19.40
C ALA A 17 -5.03 11.17 18.36
N GLN A 18 -5.57 11.77 17.28
CA GLN A 18 -5.89 11.09 16.05
C GLN A 18 -4.64 10.29 15.80
N SER A 19 -4.69 9.01 16.11
CA SER A 19 -3.71 8.05 15.64
C SER A 19 -4.00 8.00 14.15
N LYS A 20 -3.57 9.06 13.46
CA LYS A 20 -3.33 9.02 12.03
C LYS A 20 -2.47 7.77 11.91
N PRO A 21 -2.91 6.75 11.16
CA PRO A 21 -2.06 5.61 10.92
C PRO A 21 -0.70 6.19 10.52
N PRO A 22 0.41 5.66 11.07
CA PRO A 22 1.74 6.15 10.71
C PRO A 22 1.76 6.24 9.19
N PRO A 23 2.26 7.35 8.59
CA PRO A 23 2.25 7.50 7.15
C PRO A 23 2.80 6.20 6.56
N GLU A 24 1.96 5.49 5.82
CA GLU A 24 2.32 4.20 5.24
C GLU A 24 3.56 4.49 4.40
N ARG A 25 4.72 4.05 4.88
CA ARG A 25 5.95 4.31 4.16
C ARG A 25 5.77 3.62 2.81
N PRO A 26 5.95 4.33 1.69
CA PRO A 26 5.81 3.71 0.39
C PRO A 26 6.74 2.50 0.34
N MET A 27 6.14 1.33 0.19
CA MET A 27 6.85 0.07 0.16
C MET A 27 7.85 0.10 -0.99
N SER A 28 9.10 -0.27 -0.73
CA SER A 28 10.11 -0.33 -1.79
C SER A 28 9.83 -1.50 -2.73
N LEU A 29 10.21 -1.37 -4.00
CA LEU A 29 10.00 -2.42 -5.00
C LEU A 29 10.62 -3.77 -4.59
N GLU A 30 11.82 -3.73 -4.02
CA GLU A 30 12.51 -4.93 -3.52
C GLU A 30 11.78 -5.56 -2.33
N GLU A 31 11.22 -4.73 -1.45
CA GLU A 31 10.44 -5.19 -0.29
C GLU A 31 9.14 -5.85 -0.75
N TRP A 32 8.44 -5.22 -1.71
CA TRP A 32 7.26 -5.79 -2.35
C TRP A 32 7.56 -7.14 -3.00
N ALA A 33 8.65 -7.22 -3.78
CA ALA A 33 9.05 -8.44 -4.45
C ALA A 33 9.30 -9.58 -3.45
N ARG A 34 9.99 -9.29 -2.34
CA ARG A 34 10.20 -10.27 -1.26
C ARG A 34 8.88 -10.75 -0.65
N ASN A 35 7.95 -9.83 -0.36
CA ASN A 35 6.63 -10.21 0.18
C ASN A 35 5.79 -11.01 -0.81
N ALA A 36 5.94 -10.76 -2.11
CA ALA A 36 5.29 -11.53 -3.17
C ALA A 36 5.97 -12.90 -3.45
N GLY A 37 7.05 -13.24 -2.74
CA GLY A 37 7.82 -14.46 -2.97
C GLY A 37 8.67 -14.43 -4.25
N LEU A 38 8.86 -13.26 -4.85
CA LEU A 38 9.69 -13.08 -6.05
C LEU A 38 11.17 -13.04 -5.66
N SER A 39 11.98 -13.83 -6.35
CA SER A 39 13.44 -13.72 -6.25
C SER A 39 13.95 -12.44 -6.91
N VAL A 40 15.13 -11.97 -6.49
CA VAL A 40 15.80 -10.81 -7.10
C VAL A 40 16.02 -11.03 -8.61
N VAL A 41 16.28 -12.28 -9.01
CA VAL A 41 16.43 -12.66 -10.43
C VAL A 41 15.11 -12.50 -11.19
N ALA A 42 14.00 -12.97 -10.61
CA ALA A 42 12.67 -12.82 -11.21
C ALA A 42 12.27 -11.34 -11.34
N LEU A 43 12.53 -10.55 -10.31
CA LEU A 43 12.30 -9.10 -10.33
C LEU A 43 13.12 -8.43 -11.45
N ARG A 44 14.41 -8.78 -11.59
CA ARG A 44 15.27 -8.20 -12.63
C ARG A 44 14.82 -8.62 -14.04
N ALA A 45 14.41 -9.87 -14.23
CA ALA A 45 13.86 -10.34 -15.50
C ALA A 45 12.58 -9.59 -15.88
N MET A 46 11.71 -9.32 -14.92
CA MET A 46 10.52 -8.50 -15.12
C MET A 46 10.90 -7.06 -15.52
N GLN A 47 11.82 -6.41 -14.80
CA GLN A 47 12.30 -5.06 -15.12
C GLN A 47 12.84 -4.96 -16.56
N LEU A 48 13.60 -5.97 -17.00
CA LEU A 48 14.13 -6.06 -18.37
C LEU A 48 13.01 -6.25 -19.40
N ARG A 49 12.04 -7.14 -19.13
CA ARG A 49 10.90 -7.41 -20.04
C ARG A 49 10.08 -6.16 -20.31
N TYR A 50 9.83 -5.36 -19.29
CA TYR A 50 9.00 -4.15 -19.41
C TYR A 50 9.82 -2.88 -19.69
N ARG A 51 11.16 -2.98 -19.83
CA ARG A 51 12.12 -1.86 -20.00
C ARG A 51 11.85 -0.67 -19.06
N ASN A 52 11.33 -0.93 -17.86
CA ASN A 52 10.84 0.11 -16.98
C ASN A 52 11.44 -0.06 -15.59
N ASP A 53 12.64 0.49 -15.42
CA ASP A 53 13.39 0.52 -14.16
C ASP A 53 12.82 1.57 -13.17
N ARG A 54 11.91 2.45 -13.64
CA ARG A 54 11.33 3.54 -12.85
C ARG A 54 9.94 3.25 -12.27
N ALA A 55 9.34 2.11 -12.57
CA ALA A 55 8.01 1.78 -12.07
C ALA A 55 8.02 1.59 -10.55
N THR A 56 7.02 2.16 -9.88
CA THR A 56 6.86 2.05 -8.42
C THR A 56 6.41 0.64 -8.01
N ALA A 57 6.53 0.30 -6.73
CA ALA A 57 6.05 -0.97 -6.20
C ALA A 57 4.56 -1.22 -6.51
N GLU A 58 3.74 -0.17 -6.43
CA GLU A 58 2.30 -0.23 -6.74
C GLU A 58 2.05 -0.55 -8.23
N GLU A 59 2.78 0.11 -9.14
CA GLU A 59 2.68 -0.19 -10.57
C GLU A 59 3.09 -1.63 -10.86
N TRP A 60 4.14 -2.12 -10.22
CA TRP A 60 4.59 -3.50 -10.33
C TRP A 60 3.57 -4.49 -9.80
N MET A 61 2.94 -4.19 -8.66
CA MET A 61 1.85 -4.98 -8.11
C MET A 61 0.67 -5.08 -9.08
N GLN A 62 0.22 -3.96 -9.66
CA GLN A 62 -0.88 -3.97 -10.62
C GLN A 62 -0.55 -4.79 -11.87
N ARG A 63 0.67 -4.64 -12.41
CA ARG A 63 1.14 -5.41 -13.57
C ARG A 63 1.24 -6.90 -13.27
N TYR A 64 1.77 -7.26 -12.10
CA TYR A 64 1.90 -8.65 -11.67
C TYR A 64 0.54 -9.32 -11.46
N THR A 65 -0.39 -8.64 -10.77
CA THR A 65 -1.76 -9.14 -10.56
C THR A 65 -2.46 -9.37 -11.90
N ARG A 66 -2.31 -8.44 -12.85
CA ARG A 66 -2.87 -8.60 -14.20
C ARG A 66 -2.26 -9.81 -14.93
N MET A 67 -0.93 -9.95 -14.91
CA MET A 67 -0.23 -11.08 -15.51
C MET A 67 -0.70 -12.41 -14.91
N MET A 68 -0.78 -12.52 -13.57
CA MET A 68 -1.26 -13.72 -12.90
C MET A 68 -2.74 -14.03 -13.24
N ALA A 69 -3.59 -13.01 -13.38
CA ALA A 69 -4.97 -13.18 -13.79
C ALA A 69 -5.10 -13.67 -15.23
N GLU A 70 -4.24 -13.18 -16.15
CA GLU A 70 -4.16 -13.63 -17.53
C GLU A 70 -3.65 -15.08 -17.60
N THR A 71 -2.53 -15.38 -16.95
CA THR A 71 -1.98 -16.74 -16.87
C THR A 71 -2.97 -17.71 -16.23
N ALA A 72 -3.68 -17.33 -15.17
CA ALA A 72 -4.70 -18.18 -14.55
C ALA A 72 -5.90 -18.43 -15.49
N ARG A 73 -6.26 -17.47 -16.34
CA ARG A 73 -7.29 -17.65 -17.38
C ARG A 73 -6.81 -18.58 -18.48
N GLU A 74 -5.59 -18.41 -18.97
CA GLU A 74 -4.99 -19.30 -19.97
C GLU A 74 -4.87 -20.73 -19.44
N TRP A 75 -4.46 -20.89 -18.17
CA TRP A 75 -4.36 -22.20 -17.53
C TRP A 75 -5.72 -22.87 -17.34
N ARG A 76 -6.78 -22.10 -17.03
CA ARG A 76 -8.16 -22.62 -17.04
C ARG A 76 -8.72 -22.85 -18.44
N GLY A 77 -8.26 -22.11 -19.45
CA GLY A 77 -8.70 -22.23 -20.84
C GLY A 77 -7.99 -23.34 -21.62
N GLY A 78 -6.80 -23.77 -21.19
CA GLY A 78 -6.03 -24.88 -21.76
C GLY A 78 -6.38 -26.26 -21.20
N GLN A 79 -7.44 -26.35 -20.38
CA GLN A 79 -8.04 -27.61 -19.95
C GLN A 79 -9.15 -28.08 -20.92
N TRP A 80 -8.96 -27.99 -22.25
CA TRP A 80 -9.81 -28.66 -23.25
C TRP A 80 -9.01 -29.00 -24.51
#